data_AF-A0A150UWI7-F1
#
_entry.id   AF-A0A150UWI7-F1
#
_cell.length_a   1.000
_cell.length_b   1.000
_cell.length_c   1.000
_cell.angle_alpha   90.00
_cell.angle_beta   90.00
_cell.angle_gamma   90.00
#
_symmetry.space_group_name_H-M   'P 1'
#
loop_
_entity.id
_entity.type
_entity.pdbx_description
1 polymer ?
#
loop_
_entity_poly.entity_id
_entity_poly.type
_entity_poly.pdbx_seq_one_letter_code
_entity_poly.pdbx_strand_id
1 'polypeptide(L)' 'QHHYPGLAKMAFDVLSIPLMSDNNERSFSSGRDMITYRRTRLRSDIIEACQCLRSWYQLKE' A
#
# COMPACT_ATOMS: atom_id res chain seq x y z
N GLN A 1 -31.15 -9.29 4.55
CA GLN A 1 -31.55 -7.94 4.11
C GLN A 1 -30.50 -6.95 4.61
N HIS A 2 -29.83 -6.19 3.75
CA HIS A 2 -28.94 -5.11 4.19
C HIS A 2 -29.82 -3.92 4.59
N HIS A 3 -30.00 -3.69 5.89
CA HIS A 3 -30.93 -2.67 6.39
C HIS A 3 -30.51 -1.25 5.99
N TYR A 4 -29.23 -0.99 5.68
CA TYR A 4 -28.73 0.33 5.29
C TYR A 4 -27.53 0.24 4.33
N PRO A 5 -27.73 -0.11 3.05
CA PRO A 5 -26.62 -0.29 2.11
C PRO A 5 -25.81 1.00 1.88
N GLY A 6 -26.45 2.17 1.90
CA GLY A 6 -25.77 3.47 1.76
C GLY A 6 -24.93 3.85 2.99
N LEU A 7 -25.44 3.57 4.19
CA LEU A 7 -24.70 3.82 5.43
C LEU A 7 -23.50 2.87 5.55
N ALA A 8 -23.67 1.61 5.18
CA ALA A 8 -22.58 0.64 5.14
C ALA A 8 -21.45 1.09 4.19
N LYS A 9 -21.81 1.62 3.01
CA LYS A 9 -20.83 2.18 2.06
C LYS A 9 -20.10 3.38 2.65
N MET A 10 -20.82 4.34 3.24
CA MET A 10 -20.19 5.52 3.86
C MET A 10 -19.29 5.14 5.04
N ALA A 11 -19.69 4.20 5.88
CA ALA A 11 -18.85 3.69 6.96
C ALA A 11 -17.58 3.05 6.41
N PHE A 12 -17.67 2.28 5.33
CA PHE A 12 -16.50 1.71 4.67
C PHE A 12 -15.57 2.79 4.09
N ASP A 13 -16.14 3.77 3.38
CA ASP A 13 -15.38 4.87 2.77
C ASP A 13 -14.63 5.69 3.85
N VAL A 14 -15.26 5.96 5.00
CA VAL A 14 -14.65 6.72 6.10
C VAL A 14 -13.63 5.90 6.88
N LEU A 15 -13.96 4.66 7.23
CA LEU A 15 -13.11 3.81 8.09
C LEU A 15 -11.94 3.16 7.35
N SER A 16 -11.98 3.12 6.01
CA SER A 16 -10.86 2.63 5.19
C SER A 16 -9.71 3.63 5.07
N ILE A 17 -9.92 4.90 5.44
CA ILE A 17 -8.87 5.91 5.45
C ILE A 17 -7.95 5.62 6.64
N PRO A 18 -6.65 5.34 6.42
CA PRO A 18 -5.72 5.12 7.51
C PRO A 18 -5.55 6.41 8.31
N LEU A 19 -5.68 6.32 9.63
CA LEU A 19 -5.52 7.46 10.55
C LEU A 19 -4.10 8.05 10.54
N MET A 20 -3.11 7.25 10.13
CA MET A 20 -1.69 7.54 10.24
C MET A 20 -0.96 7.15 8.95
N SER A 21 0.11 7.89 8.63
CA SER A 21 0.94 7.62 7.45
C SER A 21 1.97 6.49 7.64
N ASP A 22 2.05 5.83 8.80
CA ASP A 22 3.02 4.74 9.06
C ASP A 22 3.03 3.64 7.96
N ASN A 23 1.85 3.29 7.43
CA ASN A 23 1.76 2.27 6.38
C ASN A 23 2.50 2.66 5.08
N ASN A 24 2.41 3.94 4.68
CA ASN A 24 3.11 4.44 3.50
C ASN A 24 4.62 4.63 3.80
N GLU A 25 4.98 5.14 4.97
CA GLU A 25 6.37 5.33 5.40
C GLU A 25 7.12 4.00 5.50
N ARG A 26 6.46 2.96 6.00
CA ARG A 26 6.99 1.59 6.04
C ARG A 26 7.25 1.03 4.64
N SER A 27 6.34 1.28 3.71
CA SER A 27 6.48 0.88 2.32
C SER A 27 7.67 1.60 1.66
N PHE A 28 7.80 2.91 1.86
CA PHE A 28 8.93 3.70 1.35
C PHE A 28 10.27 3.30 1.97
N SER A 29 10.30 3.03 3.27
CA SER A 29 11.50 2.53 3.95
C SER A 29 11.98 1.20 3.35
N SER A 30 11.05 0.32 2.97
CA SER A 30 11.39 -0.92 2.28
C SER A 30 11.86 -0.73 0.83
N GLY A 31 11.39 0.33 0.16
CA GLY A 31 11.84 0.72 -1.17
C GLY A 31 13.21 1.38 -1.19
N ARG A 32 13.70 1.84 -0.04
CA ARG A 32 14.97 2.52 0.09
C ARG A 32 16.14 1.72 -0.47
N ASP A 33 16.18 0.41 -0.25
CA ASP A 33 17.29 -0.44 -0.72
C ASP A 33 17.26 -0.68 -2.24
N MET A 34 16.09 -0.54 -2.87
CA MET A 34 15.94 -0.58 -4.34
C MET A 34 16.31 0.76 -5.00
N ILE A 35 16.16 1.87 -4.27
CA ILE A 35 16.52 3.22 -4.72
C ILE A 35 18.00 3.52 -4.42
N THR A 36 18.51 3.05 -3.29
CA THR A 36 19.81 3.43 -2.74
C THR A 36 20.63 2.20 -2.35
N TYR A 37 21.76 2.03 -3.06
CA TYR A 37 23.06 1.55 -2.58
C TYR A 37 23.62 0.19 -3.06
N ARG A 38 22.87 -0.80 -3.57
CA ARG A 38 23.49 -2.12 -3.91
C ARG A 38 23.48 -2.59 -5.37
N ARG A 39 23.47 -1.67 -6.33
CA ARG A 39 23.69 -1.90 -7.79
C ARG A 39 22.52 -2.54 -8.55
N THR A 40 21.44 -1.81 -8.70
CA THR A 40 20.54 -2.07 -9.83
C THR A 40 20.08 -0.74 -10.40
N ARG A 41 20.30 -0.57 -11.71
CA ARG A 41 19.81 0.56 -12.49
C ARG A 41 18.31 0.34 -12.78
N LEU A 42 17.54 0.06 -11.73
CA LEU A 42 16.11 -0.16 -11.85
C LEU A 42 15.46 1.15 -12.25
N ARG A 43 14.60 1.06 -13.24
CA ARG A 43 13.73 2.16 -13.61
C ARG A 43 12.63 2.29 -12.55
N SER A 44 12.07 3.49 -12.44
CA SER A 44 11.06 3.81 -11.43
C SER A 44 9.81 2.94 -11.52
N ASP A 45 9.41 2.56 -12.73
CA ASP A 45 8.32 1.62 -13.03
C ASP A 45 8.55 0.23 -12.40
N ILE A 46 9.79 -0.26 -12.43
CA ILE A 46 10.14 -1.56 -11.83
C ILE A 46 10.09 -1.48 -10.30
N ILE A 47 10.59 -0.39 -9.72
CA ILE A 47 10.57 -0.18 -8.26
C ILE A 47 9.13 -0.08 -7.76
N GLU A 48 8.27 0.65 -8.47
CA GLU A 48 6.84 0.76 -8.20
C GLU A 48 6.17 -0.62 -8.27
N ALA A 49 6.38 -1.37 -9.36
CA ALA A 49 5.81 -2.71 -9.51
C ALA A 49 6.25 -3.66 -8.38
N CYS A 50 7.52 -3.63 -7.97
CA CYS A 50 8.03 -4.42 -6.85
C CYS A 50 7.36 -4.05 -5.52
N GLN A 51 7.14 -2.76 -5.26
CA GLN A 51 6.44 -2.30 -4.04
C GLN A 51 4.96 -2.69 -4.05
N CYS A 52 4.28 -2.54 -5.18
CA CYS A 52 2.89 -2.99 -5.36
C CYS A 52 2.76 -4.50 -5.14
N LEU A 53 3.63 -5.31 -5.76
CA LEU A 53 3.66 -6.75 -5.56
C LEU A 53 3.85 -7.11 -4.08
N ARG A 54 4.81 -6.47 -3.40
CA ARG A 54 5.06 -6.72 -1.98
C ARG A 54 3.85 -6.38 -1.10
N SER A 55 3.18 -5.26 -1.37
CA SER A 55 1.95 -4.88 -0.67
C SER A 55 0.81 -5.87 -0.91
N TRP A 56 0.61 -6.32 -2.16
CA TRP A 56 -0.46 -7.28 -2.48
C TRP A 56 -0.23 -8.68 -1.91
N TYR A 57 1.01 -9.17 -1.87
CA TYR A 57 1.32 -10.44 -1.24
C TYR A 57 1.15 -10.40 0.28
N GLN A 58 1.36 -9.25 0.93
CA GLN A 58 1.08 -9.07 2.37
C GLN A 58 -0.41 -9.10 2.71
N LEU A 59 -1.31 -8.81 1.74
CA LEU A 59 -2.76 -8.85 1.94
C LEU A 59 -3.36 -10.26 1.81
N LYS A 60 -2.55 -11.28 1.51
CA LYS A 60 -2.98 -12.67 1.27
C LYS A 60 -2.83 -13.62 2.48
N GLU A 61 -2.26 -13.15 3.58
CA GLU A 61 -2.28 -13.81 4.91
C GLU A 61 -3.33 -13.14 5.81
#